data_AF-A0A384I0Y7-F1
#
_entry.id   AF-A0A384I0Y7-F1
#
_cell.length_a   1.000
_cell.length_b   1.000
_cell.length_c   1.000
_cell.angle_alpha   90.00
_cell.angle_beta   90.00
_cell.angle_gamma   90.00
#
_symmetry.space_group_name_H-M   'P 1'
#
loop_
_entity.id
_entity.type
_entity.pdbx_description
1 polymer ?
#
loop_
_entity_poly.entity_id
_entity_poly.type
_entity_poly.pdbx_seq_one_letter_code
_entity_poly.pdbx_strand_id
1 'polypeptide(L)'
;MTGTCWLYCRREEVAVLWVGAVATPGATGDVYACGPCVAELARMVRLQAHVRDGIAAPAAAPRRRHATTVVGACEHRRIEPREGKTHCGECGRQLYL
;
A
#
# COMPACT_ATOMS: atom_id res chain seq x y z
N MET A 1 -20.86 -12.33 -6.25
CA MET A 1 -21.34 -13.48 -5.46
C MET A 1 -21.86 -12.95 -4.14
N THR A 2 -23.04 -13.40 -3.70
CA THR A 2 -23.56 -13.13 -2.35
C THR A 2 -23.28 -14.33 -1.44
N GLY A 3 -23.00 -14.07 -0.17
CA GLY A 3 -22.69 -15.12 0.80
C GLY A 3 -22.36 -14.56 2.17
N THR A 4 -21.88 -15.43 3.04
CA THR A 4 -21.49 -15.06 4.41
C THR A 4 -20.08 -14.49 4.44
N CYS A 5 -19.88 -13.36 5.11
CA CYS A 5 -18.54 -12.82 5.36
C CYS A 5 -17.89 -13.61 6.51
N TRP A 6 -16.80 -14.31 6.24
CA TRP A 6 -16.15 -15.16 7.24
C TRP A 6 -15.19 -14.40 8.16
N LEU A 7 -14.89 -13.14 7.82
CA LEU A 7 -14.13 -12.20 8.67
C LEU A 7 -15.00 -11.62 9.80
N TYR A 8 -14.55 -10.50 10.36
CA TYR A 8 -15.03 -9.91 11.61
C TYR A 8 -16.53 -9.61 11.67
N CYS A 9 -17.15 -9.18 10.55
CA CYS A 9 -18.54 -8.72 10.60
C CYS A 9 -19.60 -9.85 10.55
N ARG A 10 -19.23 -11.07 10.13
CA ARG A 10 -20.11 -12.26 10.09
C ARG A 10 -21.47 -12.11 9.40
N ARG A 11 -21.71 -11.03 8.66
CA ARG A 11 -22.97 -10.77 7.96
C ARG A 11 -23.23 -11.81 6.87
N GLU A 12 -24.49 -12.20 6.75
CA GLU A 12 -25.00 -13.10 5.72
C GLU A 12 -25.57 -12.29 4.54
N GLU A 13 -25.72 -12.96 3.39
CA GLU A 13 -26.30 -12.40 2.16
C GLU A 13 -25.64 -11.11 1.63
N VAL A 14 -24.37 -10.88 1.95
CA VAL A 14 -23.60 -9.72 1.49
C VAL A 14 -22.76 -10.07 0.26
N ALA A 15 -22.42 -9.06 -0.54
CA ALA A 15 -21.45 -9.24 -1.62
C ALA A 15 -20.09 -9.62 -1.03
N VAL A 16 -19.59 -10.80 -1.42
CA VAL A 16 -18.32 -11.36 -0.94
C VAL A 16 -17.32 -11.58 -2.07
N LEU A 17 -16.05 -11.53 -1.69
CA LEU A 17 -14.87 -11.75 -2.51
C LEU A 17 -14.11 -12.95 -1.93
N TRP A 18 -13.50 -13.76 -2.80
CA TRP A 18 -12.57 -14.81 -2.39
C TRP A 18 -11.30 -14.19 -1.80
N VAL A 19 -10.88 -14.66 -0.62
CA VAL A 19 -9.71 -14.16 0.11
C VAL A 19 -8.55 -15.15 0.01
N GLY A 20 -8.84 -16.45 0.04
CA GLY A 20 -7.84 -17.50 -0.07
C GLY A 20 -8.37 -18.86 0.37
N ALA A 21 -7.57 -19.91 0.16
CA ALA A 21 -7.87 -21.25 0.63
C ALA A 21 -7.45 -21.42 2.10
N VAL A 22 -8.21 -22.23 2.83
CA VAL A 22 -7.92 -22.67 4.20
C VAL A 22 -7.95 -24.19 4.26
N ALA A 23 -7.00 -24.76 5.00
CA ALA A 23 -7.00 -26.17 5.34
C ALA A 23 -7.24 -26.33 6.84
N THR A 24 -8.13 -27.24 7.20
CA THR A 24 -8.35 -27.72 8.56
C THR A 24 -8.03 -29.21 8.60
N PRO A 25 -7.78 -29.81 9.78
CA PRO A 25 -7.67 -31.25 9.89
C PRO A 25 -8.92 -31.93 9.30
N GLY A 26 -8.75 -32.64 8.19
CA GLY A 26 -9.82 -33.35 7.50
C GLY A 26 -10.63 -32.56 6.46
N ALA A 27 -10.36 -31.27 6.21
CA ALA A 27 -11.06 -30.52 5.17
C ALA A 27 -10.23 -29.40 4.55
N THR A 28 -10.58 -29.03 3.31
CA THR A 28 -10.12 -27.80 2.66
C THR A 28 -11.33 -26.99 2.25
N GLY A 29 -11.19 -25.67 2.26
CA GLY A 29 -12.27 -24.77 1.87
C GLY A 29 -11.74 -23.40 1.47
N ASP A 30 -12.65 -22.57 0.95
CA ASP A 30 -12.36 -21.20 0.54
C ASP A 30 -12.90 -20.21 1.56
N VAL A 31 -12.09 -19.19 1.86
CA VAL A 31 -12.48 -18.07 2.73
C VAL A 31 -13.04 -16.95 1.87
N TYR A 32 -14.26 -16.52 2.19
CA TYR A 32 -14.95 -15.40 1.51
C TYR A 32 -15.22 -14.25 2.48
N ALA A 33 -15.10 -13.01 2.01
CA ALA A 33 -15.30 -11.82 2.83
C ALA A 33 -15.88 -10.62 2.06
N CYS A 34 -16.62 -9.76 2.77
CA CYS A 34 -17.17 -8.55 2.18
C CYS A 34 -16.12 -7.44 2.04
N GLY A 35 -16.34 -6.52 1.09
CA GLY A 35 -15.42 -5.43 0.75
C GLY A 35 -14.89 -4.63 1.95
N PRO A 36 -15.73 -4.16 2.89
CA PRO A 36 -15.27 -3.42 4.07
C PRO A 36 -14.30 -4.23 4.94
N CYS A 37 -14.56 -5.53 5.16
CA CYS A 37 -13.66 -6.37 5.95
C CYS A 37 -12.34 -6.66 5.24
N VAL A 38 -12.35 -6.83 3.92
CA VAL A 38 -11.13 -7.00 3.12
C VAL A 38 -10.28 -5.72 3.15
N ALA A 39 -10.91 -4.54 3.07
CA ALA A 39 -10.21 -3.26 3.15
C ALA A 39 -9.48 -3.10 4.50
N GLU A 40 -10.14 -3.46 5.60
CA GLU A 40 -9.56 -3.42 6.93
C GLU A 40 -8.44 -4.44 7.12
N LEU A 41 -8.62 -5.67 6.62
CA LEU A 41 -7.56 -6.67 6.59
C LEU A 41 -6.32 -6.16 5.83
N ALA A 42 -6.51 -5.56 4.65
CA ALA A 42 -5.43 -5.00 3.86
C ALA A 42 -4.71 -3.85 4.59
N ARG A 43 -5.44 -3.03 5.37
CA ARG A 43 -4.85 -1.99 6.22
C ARG A 43 -3.95 -2.59 7.30
N MET A 44 -4.40 -3.63 7.99
CA MET A 44 -3.61 -4.32 9.03
C MET A 44 -2.36 -4.97 8.45
N VAL A 45 -2.46 -5.66 7.30
CA VAL A 45 -1.31 -6.26 6.62
C VAL A 45 -0.28 -5.21 6.24
N ARG A 46 -0.70 -4.04 5.72
CA ARG A 46 0.22 -2.94 5.43
C ARG A 46 0.93 -2.44 6.68
N LEU A 47 0.21 -2.26 7.80
CA LEU A 47 0.82 -1.85 9.06
C LEU A 47 1.85 -2.87 9.56
N GLN A 48 1.54 -4.16 9.48
CA GLN A 48 2.48 -5.22 9.86
C GLN A 48 3.73 -5.25 8.96
N ALA A 49 3.56 -5.07 7.65
CA ALA A 49 4.67 -5.00 6.71
C ALA A 49 5.60 -3.81 7.03
N HIS A 50 5.03 -2.64 7.32
CA HIS A 50 5.81 -1.47 7.73
C HIS A 50 6.62 -1.71 9.01
N VAL A 51 6.04 -2.39 10.02
CA VAL A 51 6.77 -2.74 11.25
C VAL A 51 7.93 -3.70 10.95
N ARG A 52 7.69 -4.73 10.13
CA ARG A 52 8.74 -5.70 9.75
C ARG A 52 9.88 -5.03 8.97
N ASP A 53 9.55 -4.15 8.03
CA ASP A 53 10.54 -3.41 7.23
C ASP A 53 11.31 -2.38 8.06
N GLY A 54 10.73 -1.90 9.17
CA GLY A 54 11.40 -1.03 10.14
C GLY A 54 12.44 -1.75 11.02
N ILE A 55 12.29 -3.07 11.23
CA ILE A 55 13.22 -3.91 12.00
C ILE A 55 14.30 -4.53 11.09
N ALA A 56 13.96 -4.83 9.83
CA ALA A 56 14.86 -5.39 8.82
C ALA A 56 15.71 -4.32 8.10
N ALA A 57 16.32 -3.39 8.84
CA ALA A 57 17.31 -2.46 8.28
C ALA A 57 18.74 -2.83 8.70
N PRO A 58 19.40 -3.82 8.06
CA PRO A 58 20.83 -3.76 7.84
C PRO A 58 21.12 -2.93 6.57
N ALA A 59 22.15 -2.09 6.67
CA ALA A 59 22.61 -1.12 5.68
C ALA A 59 22.43 -1.51 4.20
N ALA A 60 21.54 -0.82 3.49
CA ALA A 60 21.48 -0.85 2.04
C ALA A 60 21.34 0.56 1.48
N ALA A 61 22.47 1.28 1.46
CA ALA A 61 22.77 2.50 0.70
C ALA A 61 21.79 3.69 0.84
N PRO A 62 22.24 4.95 0.63
CA PRO A 62 21.32 6.06 0.48
C PRO A 62 20.61 5.92 -0.87
N ARG A 63 19.59 5.07 -0.95
CA ARG A 63 18.54 5.26 -1.96
C ARG A 63 17.86 6.55 -1.55
N ARG A 64 18.21 7.65 -2.24
CA ARG A 64 17.52 8.93 -2.15
C ARG A 64 16.03 8.67 -2.33
N ARG A 65 15.31 8.52 -1.21
CA ARG A 65 13.86 8.51 -1.17
C ARG A 65 13.48 9.96 -1.48
N HIS A 66 13.22 10.25 -2.74
CA HIS A 66 12.38 11.39 -3.05
C HIS A 66 11.04 11.08 -2.40
N ALA A 67 10.75 11.76 -1.30
CA ALA A 67 9.45 11.76 -0.67
C ALA A 67 8.43 12.21 -1.71
N THR A 68 7.76 11.25 -2.35
CA THR A 68 6.50 11.50 -3.04
C THR A 68 5.42 11.68 -1.98
N THR A 69 5.47 12.84 -1.33
CA THR A 69 4.30 13.41 -0.68
C THR A 69 4.24 14.87 -1.10
N VAL A 70 3.69 15.11 -2.29
CA VAL A 70 3.12 16.42 -2.59
C VAL A 70 1.65 16.18 -2.92
N VAL A 71 0.81 16.26 -1.90
CA VAL A 71 -0.60 16.58 -2.12
C VAL A 71 -0.60 18.09 -2.40
N GLY A 72 -0.45 18.43 -3.68
CA GLY A 72 -0.41 19.80 -4.18
C GLY A 72 0.27 19.82 -5.55
N ALA A 73 -0.40 20.37 -6.55
CA ALA A 73 0.21 20.58 -7.87
C ALA A 73 1.38 21.57 -7.72
N CYS A 74 2.62 21.07 -7.70
CA CYS A 74 3.78 21.94 -7.78
C CYS A 74 3.87 22.48 -9.20
N GLU A 75 3.74 23.79 -9.38
CA GLU A 75 3.80 24.48 -10.67
C GLU A 75 5.24 24.59 -11.23
N HIS A 76 6.23 24.01 -10.54
CA HIS A 76 7.64 23.98 -10.94
C HIS A 76 8.22 25.37 -11.30
N ARG A 77 7.73 26.43 -10.65
CA ARG A 77 8.10 27.82 -10.96
C ARG A 77 9.53 28.16 -10.56
N ARG A 78 10.04 27.53 -9.51
CA ARG A 78 11.40 27.74 -8.99
C ARG A 78 12.32 26.61 -9.45
N ILE A 79 13.18 26.89 -10.42
CA ILE A 79 14.12 25.93 -11.01
C ILE A 79 15.56 26.27 -10.62
N GLU A 80 16.33 25.24 -10.27
CA GLU A 80 17.74 25.34 -9.91
C GLU A 80 18.56 24.34 -10.75
N PRO A 81 19.68 24.78 -11.36
CA PRO A 81 20.57 23.89 -12.08
C PRO A 81 21.43 23.09 -11.08
N ARG A 82 21.42 21.76 -11.21
CA ARG A 82 22.25 20.87 -10.41
C ARG A 82 22.88 19.82 -11.31
N GLU A 83 24.22 19.77 -11.35
CA GLU A 83 24.97 18.79 -12.15
C GLU A 83 24.55 18.74 -13.64
N GLY A 84 24.29 19.91 -14.23
CA GLY A 84 23.86 20.01 -15.64
C GLY A 84 22.40 19.59 -15.90
N LYS A 85 21.61 19.31 -14.86
CA LYS A 85 20.18 18.98 -14.94
C LYS A 85 19.35 20.05 -14.24
N THR A 86 18.16 20.33 -14.76
CA THR A 86 17.23 21.29 -14.15
C THR A 86 16.39 20.58 -13.10
N HIS A 87 16.38 21.08 -11.86
CA HIS A 87 15.55 20.55 -10.78
C HIS A 87 14.60 21.63 -10.25
N CYS A 88 13.40 21.25 -9.81
CA CYS A 88 12.54 22.14 -9.05
C CYS A 88 13.10 22.32 -7.63
N GLY A 89 13.31 23.56 -7.19
CA GLY A 89 13.80 23.88 -5.85
C GLY A 89 12.79 23.57 -4.74
N GLU A 90 11.50 23.44 -5.06
CA GLU A 90 10.43 23.15 -4.09
C GLU A 90 10.14 21.66 -3.93
N CYS A 91 9.94 20.92 -5.03
CA CYS A 91 9.59 19.50 -4.98
C CYS A 91 10.78 18.56 -5.25
N GLY A 92 11.95 19.11 -5.62
CA GLY A 92 13.17 18.36 -5.91
C GLY A 92 13.14 17.53 -7.20
N ARG A 93 12.04 17.58 -7.97
CA ARG A 93 11.86 16.80 -9.19
C ARG A 93 12.75 17.34 -10.32
N GLN A 94 13.38 16.44 -11.08
CA GLN A 94 14.11 16.80 -12.30
C GLN A 94 13.11 17.18 -13.40
N LEU A 95 13.34 18.32 -14.05
CA LEU A 95 12.58 18.82 -15.19
C LEU A 95 13.41 18.66 -16.45
N TYR A 96 12.81 18.05 -17.46
CA TYR A 96 13.37 18.01 -18.81
C TYR A 96 12.74 19.17 -19.56
N LEU A 97 13.50 20.26 -19.70
CA LEU A 97 13.17 21.40 -20.54
C LEU A 97 13.70 21.16 -21.95
#